data_AF-A0A498JKK1-F1
#
_entry.id   AF-A0A498JKK1-F1
#
_cell.length_a   1.000
_cell.length_b   1.000
_cell.length_c   1.000
_cell.angle_alpha   90.00
_cell.angle_beta   90.00
_cell.angle_gamma   90.00
#
_symmetry.space_group_name_H-M   'P 1'
#
loop_
_entity.id
_entity.type
_entity.pdbx_description
1 polymer ?
#
loop_
_entity_poly.entity_id
_entity_poly.type
_entity_poly.pdbx_seq_one_letter_code
_entity_poly.pdbx_strand_id
1 'polypeptide(L)'
;MWWLKSIKRILKSIASTHKQKLTHSGLDRHSSYVIQDGELKLINIKSQNAIMYEASMRNDSIQFRDFLRERLPKTWRDLNLFLDFFDKPIEFESYVEKLIRHHFLMSSQKRLKYFFRIGQAFEQNIIFNIMFQVDPFSRYMGWNSTRMYNRMSQDLKATIDYGKSRWITYEGHLLVSLVTFLRNVYVHRANSGKYEVLDKEVNRLYPGFLSNLHELLPSKEELNQPTVQM
;
A
#
# COMPACT_ATOMS: atom_id res chain seq x y z
N MET A 1 9.16 -10.96 6.14
CA MET A 1 8.69 -11.62 7.38
C MET A 1 7.58 -12.60 7.06
N TRP A 2 7.58 -13.77 7.70
CA TRP A 2 6.59 -14.84 7.44
C TRP A 2 5.15 -14.39 7.72
N TRP A 3 4.94 -13.61 8.79
CA TRP A 3 3.61 -13.16 9.20
C TRP A 3 2.94 -12.21 8.19
N LEU A 4 3.68 -11.46 7.37
CA LEU A 4 3.08 -10.64 6.28
C LEU A 4 2.36 -11.52 5.25
N LYS A 5 2.93 -12.69 4.94
CA LYS A 5 2.29 -13.66 4.04
C LYS A 5 1.03 -14.23 4.69
N SER A 6 1.09 -14.53 6.00
CA SER A 6 -0.06 -14.99 6.77
C SER A 6 -1.19 -13.96 6.79
N ILE A 7 -0.92 -12.69 7.10
CA ILE A 7 -1.94 -11.62 7.08
C ILE A 7 -2.62 -11.54 5.72
N LYS A 8 -1.83 -11.51 4.64
CA LYS A 8 -2.36 -11.44 3.28
C LYS A 8 -3.21 -12.66 2.93
N ARG A 9 -2.85 -13.86 3.39
CA ARG A 9 -3.67 -15.06 3.20
C ARG A 9 -4.98 -14.97 3.98
N ILE A 10 -4.93 -14.58 5.26
CA ILE A 10 -6.14 -14.44 6.08
C ILE A 10 -7.10 -13.42 5.44
N LEU A 11 -6.62 -12.27 4.96
CA LEU A 11 -7.45 -11.31 4.22
C LEU A 11 -8.11 -11.92 2.98
N LYS A 12 -7.38 -12.76 2.22
CA LYS A 12 -7.94 -13.49 1.07
C LYS A 12 -9.00 -14.51 1.51
N SER A 13 -8.79 -15.19 2.62
CA SER A 13 -9.76 -16.11 3.19
C SER A 13 -11.03 -15.38 3.62
N ILE A 14 -10.89 -14.24 4.33
CA ILE A 14 -12.00 -13.35 4.69
C ILE A 14 -12.77 -12.93 3.43
N ALA A 15 -12.07 -12.43 2.40
CA ALA A 15 -12.70 -12.06 1.13
C ALA A 15 -13.44 -13.22 0.46
N SER A 16 -12.87 -14.43 0.48
CA SER A 16 -13.50 -15.62 -0.10
C SER A 16 -14.75 -16.03 0.69
N THR A 17 -14.70 -15.99 2.02
CA THR A 17 -15.84 -16.23 2.91
C THR A 17 -16.96 -15.23 2.63
N HIS A 18 -16.62 -13.95 2.49
CA HIS A 18 -17.54 -12.88 2.14
C HIS A 18 -18.06 -12.96 0.69
N LYS A 19 -17.37 -13.64 -0.24
CA LYS A 19 -17.93 -13.92 -1.57
C LYS A 19 -18.99 -15.03 -1.53
N GLN A 20 -18.94 -15.89 -0.52
CA GLN A 20 -19.86 -17.02 -0.35
C GLN A 20 -21.07 -16.70 0.55
N LYS A 21 -21.29 -15.43 0.90
CA LYS A 21 -22.35 -15.05 1.85
C LYS A 21 -22.19 -15.63 3.26
N LEU A 22 -20.95 -15.87 3.66
CA LEU A 22 -20.57 -16.36 4.99
C LEU A 22 -19.82 -15.28 5.76
N THR A 23 -19.74 -15.41 7.08
CA THR A 23 -18.91 -14.55 7.95
C THR A 23 -18.22 -15.39 9.01
N HIS A 24 -17.26 -14.80 9.71
CA HIS A 24 -16.57 -15.49 10.80
C HIS A 24 -17.16 -15.12 12.17
N SER A 25 -17.37 -13.82 12.45
CA SER A 25 -17.88 -13.28 13.72
C SER A 25 -17.04 -13.68 14.95
N GLY A 26 -15.72 -13.75 14.81
CA GLY A 26 -14.80 -14.05 15.92
C GLY A 26 -13.33 -13.88 15.59
N LEU A 27 -12.97 -13.04 14.61
CA LEU A 27 -11.60 -12.93 14.13
C LEU A 27 -10.64 -12.26 15.14
N ASP A 28 -11.17 -11.71 16.22
CA ASP A 28 -10.44 -11.19 17.38
C ASP A 28 -9.89 -12.30 18.28
N ARG A 29 -10.42 -13.53 18.18
CA ARG A 29 -10.08 -14.65 19.07
C ARG A 29 -8.95 -15.50 18.53
N HIS A 30 -8.04 -15.93 19.40
CA HIS A 30 -6.98 -16.87 19.02
C HIS A 30 -7.53 -18.22 18.54
N SER A 31 -8.66 -18.68 19.09
CA SER A 31 -9.33 -19.94 18.72
C SER A 31 -9.92 -19.95 17.29
N SER A 32 -9.86 -18.81 16.59
CA SER A 32 -10.26 -18.67 15.19
C SER A 32 -9.16 -19.03 14.21
N TYR A 33 -7.96 -19.31 14.73
CA TYR A 33 -6.77 -19.55 13.93
C TYR A 33 -6.12 -20.88 14.31
N VAL A 34 -5.64 -21.60 13.30
CA VAL A 34 -4.81 -22.79 13.47
C VAL A 34 -3.56 -22.66 12.61
N ILE A 35 -2.46 -23.26 13.04
CA ILE A 35 -1.27 -23.43 12.21
C ILE A 35 -1.31 -24.85 11.63
N GLN A 36 -1.35 -24.96 10.32
CA GLN A 36 -1.26 -26.22 9.60
C GLN A 36 -0.20 -26.06 8.50
N ASP A 37 0.77 -26.97 8.42
CA ASP A 37 1.87 -26.91 7.43
C ASP A 37 2.71 -25.63 7.51
N GLY A 38 2.90 -25.10 8.73
CA GLY A 38 3.59 -23.82 8.95
C GLY A 38 2.76 -22.58 8.55
N GLU A 39 1.48 -22.79 8.23
CA GLU A 39 0.59 -21.77 7.71
C GLU A 39 -0.58 -21.46 8.66
N LEU A 40 -0.74 -20.18 9.04
CA LEU A 40 -1.92 -19.69 9.73
C LEU A 40 -3.19 -19.78 8.84
N LYS A 41 -4.20 -20.54 9.27
CA LYS A 41 -5.48 -20.74 8.57
C LYS A 41 -6.65 -20.32 9.47
N LEU A 42 -7.74 -19.88 8.85
CA LEU A 42 -9.01 -19.60 9.54
C LEU A 42 -9.81 -20.90 9.74
N ILE A 43 -10.46 -21.03 10.89
CA ILE A 43 -11.38 -22.11 11.23
C ILE A 43 -12.68 -21.52 11.79
N ASN A 44 -13.71 -22.33 12.05
CA ASN A 44 -14.97 -21.88 12.68
C ASN A 44 -15.76 -20.82 11.88
N ILE A 45 -15.76 -20.93 10.54
CA ILE A 45 -16.59 -20.08 9.66
C ILE A 45 -18.07 -20.40 9.90
N LYS A 46 -18.91 -19.36 10.01
CA LYS A 46 -20.34 -19.48 10.31
C LYS A 46 -21.17 -19.07 9.09
N SER A 47 -22.32 -19.71 8.92
CA SER A 47 -23.37 -19.20 8.04
C SER A 47 -24.17 -18.11 8.78
N GLN A 48 -24.66 -17.13 8.03
CA GLN A 48 -25.42 -16.03 8.61
C GLN A 48 -26.67 -15.72 7.77
N ASN A 49 -27.68 -15.16 8.43
CA ASN A 49 -28.89 -14.67 7.78
C ASN A 49 -28.61 -13.41 6.95
N ALA A 50 -29.22 -13.32 5.77
CA ALA A 50 -28.95 -12.28 4.75
C ALA A 50 -29.20 -10.84 5.21
N ILE A 51 -30.02 -10.62 6.24
CA ILE A 51 -30.49 -9.30 6.67
C ILE A 51 -29.36 -8.42 7.26
N MET A 52 -28.34 -9.02 7.89
CA MET A 52 -27.25 -8.29 8.57
C MET A 52 -25.88 -8.49 7.90
N TYR A 53 -25.89 -8.83 6.61
CA TYR A 53 -24.71 -9.35 5.94
C TYR A 53 -23.54 -8.34 5.90
N GLU A 54 -23.76 -7.13 5.39
CA GLU A 54 -22.72 -6.10 5.26
C GLU A 54 -22.13 -5.64 6.60
N ALA A 55 -22.98 -5.40 7.59
CA ALA A 55 -22.54 -5.03 8.93
C ALA A 55 -21.66 -6.11 9.56
N SER A 56 -21.98 -7.38 9.33
CA SER A 56 -21.20 -8.52 9.84
C SER A 56 -19.86 -8.66 9.12
N MET A 57 -19.81 -8.42 7.81
CA MET A 57 -18.54 -8.42 7.07
C MET A 57 -17.62 -7.26 7.48
N ARG A 58 -18.19 -6.09 7.79
CA ARG A 58 -17.43 -4.97 8.35
C ARG A 58 -16.90 -5.33 9.74
N ASN A 59 -17.71 -5.97 10.57
CA ASN A 59 -17.30 -6.44 11.89
C ASN A 59 -16.15 -7.46 11.82
N ASP A 60 -16.17 -8.39 10.87
CA ASP A 60 -15.05 -9.32 10.63
C ASP A 60 -13.73 -8.57 10.38
N SER A 61 -13.78 -7.52 9.57
CA SER A 61 -12.61 -6.71 9.24
C SER A 61 -12.07 -5.96 10.46
N ILE A 62 -12.96 -5.40 11.29
CA ILE A 62 -12.63 -4.72 12.55
C ILE A 62 -12.00 -5.70 13.55
N GLN A 63 -12.60 -6.88 13.73
CA GLN A 63 -12.08 -7.93 14.61
C GLN A 63 -10.68 -8.39 14.17
N PHE A 64 -10.45 -8.54 12.86
CA PHE A 64 -9.13 -8.89 12.35
C PHE A 64 -8.12 -7.76 12.57
N ARG A 65 -8.48 -6.49 12.35
CA ARG A 65 -7.65 -5.33 12.67
C ARG A 65 -7.21 -5.37 14.13
N ASP A 66 -8.14 -5.60 15.05
CA ASP A 66 -7.86 -5.62 16.49
C ASP A 66 -6.95 -6.77 16.87
N PHE A 67 -7.20 -7.97 16.32
CA PHE A 67 -6.30 -9.11 16.47
C PHE A 67 -4.86 -8.78 16.08
N LEU A 68 -4.67 -8.07 14.95
CA LEU A 68 -3.36 -7.63 14.49
C LEU A 68 -2.75 -6.54 15.38
N ARG A 69 -3.55 -5.55 15.80
CA ARG A 69 -3.11 -4.41 16.62
C ARG A 69 -2.63 -4.85 18.01
N GLU A 70 -3.18 -5.93 18.54
CA GLU A 70 -2.75 -6.54 19.81
C GLU A 70 -1.43 -7.33 19.69
N ARG A 71 -1.16 -7.93 18.53
CA ARG A 71 -0.09 -8.94 18.37
C ARG A 71 1.14 -8.46 17.61
N LEU A 72 1.05 -7.32 16.93
CA LEU A 72 2.13 -6.79 16.11
C LEU A 72 2.82 -5.58 16.77
N PRO A 73 4.11 -5.34 16.48
CA PRO A 73 4.85 -4.22 17.07
C PRO A 73 4.28 -2.86 16.68
N LYS A 74 3.76 -2.10 17.66
CA LYS A 74 3.18 -0.77 17.46
C LYS A 74 4.17 0.31 17.00
N THR A 75 5.47 0.01 17.04
CA THR A 75 6.54 0.95 16.68
C THR A 75 6.69 1.14 15.18
N TRP A 76 6.00 0.34 14.36
CA TRP A 76 6.15 0.37 12.90
C TRP A 76 5.12 1.28 12.27
N ARG A 77 5.58 2.42 11.75
CA ARG A 77 4.72 3.42 11.11
C ARG A 77 3.88 2.87 9.96
N ASP A 78 4.49 2.11 9.04
CA ASP A 78 3.75 1.54 7.89
C ASP A 78 2.73 0.46 8.32
N LEU A 79 2.98 -0.22 9.45
CA LEU A 79 1.99 -1.12 10.04
C LEU A 79 0.81 -0.31 10.59
N ASN A 80 1.07 0.76 11.33
CA ASN A 80 0.00 1.60 11.87
C ASN A 80 -0.84 2.19 10.74
N LEU A 81 -0.21 2.72 9.69
CA LEU A 81 -0.93 3.20 8.50
C LEU A 81 -1.76 2.09 7.83
N PHE A 82 -1.24 0.87 7.76
CA PHE A 82 -2.01 -0.29 7.28
C PHE A 82 -3.20 -0.63 8.18
N LEU A 83 -3.04 -0.56 9.51
CA LEU A 83 -4.12 -0.83 10.46
C LEU A 83 -5.19 0.26 10.42
N ASP A 84 -4.78 1.52 10.28
CA ASP A 84 -5.69 2.67 10.17
C ASP A 84 -6.50 2.62 8.87
N PHE A 85 -5.98 1.95 7.83
CA PHE A 85 -6.72 1.71 6.58
C PHE A 85 -8.00 0.89 6.81
N PHE A 86 -8.05 0.04 7.85
CA PHE A 86 -9.27 -0.71 8.17
C PHE A 86 -10.44 0.21 8.59
N ASP A 87 -10.14 1.42 9.05
CA ASP A 87 -11.11 2.33 9.63
C ASP A 87 -11.71 3.28 8.59
N LYS A 88 -11.23 3.24 7.35
CA LYS A 88 -11.68 4.12 6.27
C LYS A 88 -13.12 3.80 5.84
N PRO A 89 -13.94 4.82 5.55
CA PRO A 89 -15.31 4.64 5.06
C PRO A 89 -15.31 4.35 3.56
N ILE A 90 -14.79 3.17 3.17
CA ILE A 90 -14.75 2.72 1.77
C ILE A 90 -15.89 1.74 1.54
N GLU A 91 -16.49 1.76 0.34
CA GLU A 91 -17.47 0.77 -0.08
C GLU A 91 -16.94 -0.66 0.06
N PHE A 92 -17.79 -1.54 0.59
CA PHE A 92 -17.38 -2.83 1.09
C PHE A 92 -16.74 -3.74 0.01
N GLU A 93 -17.30 -3.77 -1.21
CA GLU A 93 -16.79 -4.62 -2.29
C GLU A 93 -15.35 -4.27 -2.70
N SER A 94 -14.98 -2.98 -2.64
CA SER A 94 -13.63 -2.52 -2.96
C SER A 94 -12.66 -2.55 -1.77
N TYR A 95 -13.19 -2.59 -0.55
CA TYR A 95 -12.44 -2.41 0.70
C TYR A 95 -11.47 -3.56 1.00
N VAL A 96 -11.93 -4.82 1.00
CA VAL A 96 -11.06 -5.97 1.32
C VAL A 96 -10.01 -6.19 0.23
N GLU A 97 -10.36 -5.91 -1.03
CA GLU A 97 -9.40 -5.96 -2.13
C GLU A 97 -8.29 -4.92 -2.00
N LYS A 98 -8.62 -3.68 -1.61
CA LYS A 98 -7.64 -2.63 -1.32
C LYS A 98 -6.73 -3.01 -0.15
N LEU A 99 -7.26 -3.65 0.90
CA LEU A 99 -6.47 -4.20 2.01
C LEU A 99 -5.48 -5.28 1.54
N ILE A 100 -5.93 -6.27 0.75
CA ILE A 100 -5.06 -7.34 0.22
C ILE A 100 -3.93 -6.76 -0.64
N ARG A 101 -4.22 -5.67 -1.35
CA ARG A 101 -3.28 -4.98 -2.24
C ARG A 101 -2.45 -3.92 -1.51
N HIS A 102 -2.64 -3.68 -0.22
CA HIS A 102 -1.91 -2.66 0.51
C HIS A 102 -0.39 -2.89 0.44
N HIS A 103 0.37 -1.81 0.21
CA HIS A 103 1.83 -1.86 0.00
C HIS A 103 2.60 -2.51 1.17
N PHE A 104 2.07 -2.40 2.38
CA PHE A 104 2.59 -3.06 3.57
C PHE A 104 2.72 -4.58 3.39
N LEU A 105 1.78 -5.20 2.67
CA LEU A 105 1.74 -6.64 2.39
C LEU A 105 2.50 -7.03 1.11
N MET A 106 3.24 -6.10 0.48
CA MET A 106 4.03 -6.35 -0.72
C MET A 106 5.49 -6.72 -0.40
N SER A 107 6.18 -7.36 -1.34
CA SER A 107 7.64 -7.46 -1.31
C SER A 107 8.29 -6.12 -1.70
N SER A 108 9.55 -5.92 -1.34
CA SER A 108 10.32 -4.73 -1.73
C SER A 108 10.31 -4.49 -3.25
N GLN A 109 10.52 -5.55 -4.04
CA GLN A 109 10.39 -5.48 -5.51
C GLN A 109 9.01 -4.97 -5.94
N LYS A 110 7.93 -5.49 -5.35
CA LYS A 110 6.55 -5.10 -5.70
C LYS A 110 6.25 -3.66 -5.27
N ARG A 111 6.75 -3.20 -4.12
CA ARG A 111 6.62 -1.79 -3.69
C ARG A 111 7.33 -0.84 -4.64
N LEU A 112 8.58 -1.12 -4.99
CA LEU A 112 9.33 -0.29 -5.93
C LEU A 112 8.69 -0.28 -7.33
N LYS A 113 8.23 -1.44 -7.81
CA LYS A 113 7.47 -1.55 -9.06
C LYS A 113 6.13 -0.80 -9.00
N TYR A 114 5.57 -0.60 -7.81
CA TYR A 114 4.30 0.11 -7.67
C TYR A 114 4.46 1.59 -8.07
N PHE A 115 5.57 2.25 -7.70
CA PHE A 115 5.87 3.62 -8.17
C PHE A 115 5.92 3.73 -9.69
N PHE A 116 6.42 2.70 -10.40
CA PHE A 116 6.38 2.67 -11.86
C PHE A 116 4.94 2.72 -12.40
N ARG A 117 4.03 1.94 -11.81
CA ARG A 117 2.61 1.92 -12.21
C ARG A 117 1.92 3.24 -11.90
N ILE A 118 2.20 3.81 -10.74
CA ILE A 118 1.65 5.11 -10.33
C ILE A 118 2.12 6.20 -11.30
N GLY A 119 3.41 6.20 -11.65
CA GLY A 119 3.96 7.13 -12.64
C GLY A 119 3.27 7.01 -14.00
N GLN A 120 2.99 5.80 -14.48
CA GLN A 120 2.24 5.60 -15.73
C GLN A 120 0.80 6.15 -15.64
N ALA A 121 0.13 5.96 -14.49
CA ALA A 121 -1.22 6.49 -14.29
C ALA A 121 -1.25 8.04 -14.29
N PHE A 122 -0.20 8.70 -13.78
CA PHE A 122 -0.09 10.17 -13.82
C PHE A 122 0.10 10.72 -15.22
N GLU A 123 0.90 10.06 -16.05
CA GLU A 123 1.08 10.45 -17.45
C GLU A 123 -0.25 10.40 -18.23
N GLN A 124 -1.22 9.62 -17.75
CA GLN A 124 -2.48 9.37 -18.43
C GLN A 124 -3.67 10.14 -17.84
N ASN A 125 -3.57 10.76 -16.66
CA ASN A 125 -4.72 11.37 -16.00
C ASN A 125 -4.38 12.65 -15.20
N ILE A 126 -4.96 13.77 -15.65
CA ILE A 126 -4.75 15.12 -15.10
C ILE A 126 -5.28 15.29 -13.66
N ILE A 127 -6.28 14.50 -13.25
CA ILE A 127 -6.93 14.58 -11.93
C ILE A 127 -5.92 14.27 -10.82
N PHE A 128 -4.93 13.41 -11.10
CA PHE A 128 -3.92 13.09 -10.12
C PHE A 128 -3.07 14.28 -9.70
N ASN A 129 -2.80 15.25 -10.59
CA ASN A 129 -2.03 16.44 -10.22
C ASN A 129 -2.77 17.31 -9.18
N ILE A 130 -4.11 17.30 -9.19
CA ILE A 130 -4.95 18.02 -8.23
C ILE A 130 -5.01 17.28 -6.89
N MET A 131 -5.07 15.94 -6.92
CA MET A 131 -5.10 15.09 -5.72
C MET A 131 -3.84 15.19 -4.83
N PHE A 132 -2.77 15.83 -5.30
CA PHE A 132 -1.54 16.02 -4.52
C PHE A 132 -1.45 17.35 -3.77
N GLN A 133 -2.44 18.24 -3.92
CA GLN A 133 -2.47 19.50 -3.17
C GLN A 133 -3.08 19.36 -1.76
N VAL A 134 -3.43 18.14 -1.34
CA VAL A 134 -4.09 17.84 -0.07
C VAL A 134 -3.11 17.32 0.98
N ASP A 135 -3.36 17.64 2.26
CA ASP A 135 -2.76 16.95 3.40
C ASP A 135 -3.21 15.47 3.34
N PRO A 136 -2.30 14.48 3.15
CA PRO A 136 -1.10 14.26 3.97
C PRO A 136 0.27 14.41 3.25
N PHE A 137 0.33 15.08 2.09
CA PHE A 137 1.54 15.08 1.25
C PHE A 137 2.44 16.31 1.36
N SER A 138 1.95 17.39 2.00
CA SER A 138 2.71 18.62 2.25
C SER A 138 4.10 18.38 2.86
N ARG A 139 4.22 17.38 3.74
CA ARG A 139 5.49 16.97 4.37
C ARG A 139 6.58 16.44 3.43
N TYR A 140 6.23 16.08 2.19
CA TYR A 140 7.21 15.64 1.19
C TYR A 140 7.64 16.79 0.27
N MET A 141 7.15 18.00 0.48
CA MET A 141 7.68 19.18 -0.21
C MET A 141 9.14 19.40 0.18
N GLY A 142 9.98 19.68 -0.82
CA GLY A 142 11.43 19.76 -0.63
C GLY A 142 12.11 18.40 -0.50
N TRP A 143 11.50 17.33 -1.02
CA TRP A 143 12.02 15.95 -0.96
C TRP A 143 13.44 15.78 -1.54
N ASN A 144 13.89 16.70 -2.40
CA ASN A 144 15.22 16.75 -3.00
C ASN A 144 16.05 17.99 -2.59
N SER A 145 15.65 18.71 -1.53
CA SER A 145 16.45 19.82 -0.98
C SER A 145 17.89 19.39 -0.72
N THR A 146 18.85 20.32 -0.68
CA THR A 146 20.26 20.02 -0.42
C THR A 146 20.46 19.13 0.82
N ARG A 147 19.70 19.40 1.88
CA ARG A 147 19.70 18.57 3.11
C ARG A 147 19.25 17.13 2.83
N MET A 148 18.19 16.94 2.05
CA MET A 148 17.68 15.61 1.71
C MET A 148 18.62 14.89 0.74
N TYR A 149 19.09 15.57 -0.31
CA TYR A 149 20.08 15.04 -1.25
C TYR A 149 21.31 14.50 -0.51
N ASN A 150 21.85 15.26 0.44
CA ASN A 150 23.02 14.84 1.21
C ASN A 150 22.78 13.56 2.04
N ARG A 151 21.52 13.28 2.43
CA ARG A 151 21.11 12.09 3.17
C ARG A 151 20.81 10.88 2.29
N MET A 152 20.76 11.04 0.96
CA MET A 152 20.55 9.94 0.02
C MET A 152 21.83 9.11 -0.17
N SER A 153 21.65 7.83 -0.45
CA SER A 153 22.71 6.94 -0.92
C SER A 153 23.18 7.36 -2.30
N GLN A 154 24.31 6.77 -2.72
CA GLN A 154 24.84 6.96 -4.05
C GLN A 154 23.87 6.51 -5.15
N ASP A 155 23.09 5.43 -4.94
CA ASP A 155 22.15 4.94 -5.95
C ASP A 155 20.99 5.95 -6.19
N LEU A 156 20.48 6.57 -5.12
CA LEU A 156 19.44 7.61 -5.22
C LEU A 156 20.00 8.91 -5.82
N LYS A 157 21.18 9.36 -5.38
CA LYS A 157 21.87 10.53 -5.96
C LYS A 157 22.13 10.34 -7.44
N ALA A 158 22.65 9.18 -7.84
CA ALA A 158 22.91 8.85 -9.22
C ALA A 158 21.62 8.82 -10.08
N THR A 159 20.45 8.61 -9.48
CA THR A 159 19.16 8.70 -10.20
C THR A 159 18.76 10.15 -10.45
N ILE A 160 19.01 11.06 -9.49
CA ILE A 160 18.85 12.51 -9.68
C ILE A 160 19.78 13.00 -10.78
N ASP A 161 21.06 12.62 -10.70
CA ASP A 161 22.09 13.10 -11.62
C ASP A 161 21.92 12.51 -13.03
N TYR A 162 21.45 11.26 -13.15
CA TYR A 162 21.01 10.70 -14.43
C TYR A 162 19.85 11.51 -15.04
N GLY A 163 18.87 11.94 -14.23
CA GLY A 163 17.79 12.80 -14.71
C GLY A 163 18.31 14.09 -15.34
N LYS A 164 19.24 14.77 -14.66
CA LYS A 164 19.88 16.00 -15.19
C LYS A 164 20.55 15.76 -16.55
N SER A 165 21.26 14.63 -16.71
CA SER A 165 21.91 14.26 -17.98
C SER A 165 20.95 13.98 -19.14
N ARG A 166 19.66 13.77 -18.84
CA ARG A 166 18.57 13.51 -19.79
C ARG A 166 17.59 14.68 -19.90
N TRP A 167 17.95 15.86 -19.40
CA TRP A 167 17.08 17.04 -19.36
C TRP A 167 15.80 16.85 -18.53
N ILE A 168 15.80 15.88 -17.60
CA ILE A 168 14.73 15.68 -16.62
C ILE A 168 15.08 16.49 -15.38
N THR A 169 14.32 17.55 -15.12
CA THR A 169 14.44 18.34 -13.90
C THR A 169 13.45 17.81 -12.87
N TYR A 170 13.97 17.28 -11.76
CA TYR A 170 13.14 16.89 -10.63
C TYR A 170 12.84 18.12 -9.77
N GLU A 171 11.58 18.55 -9.77
CA GLU A 171 11.15 19.69 -8.97
C GLU A 171 10.78 19.27 -7.54
N GLY A 172 11.49 19.82 -6.55
CA GLY A 172 11.34 19.44 -5.15
C GLY A 172 10.00 19.76 -4.51
N HIS A 173 9.28 20.72 -5.08
CA HIS A 173 7.96 21.15 -4.61
C HIS A 173 6.81 20.43 -5.35
N LEU A 174 7.13 19.48 -6.23
CA LEU A 174 6.14 18.70 -6.97
C LEU A 174 6.19 17.23 -6.53
N LEU A 175 5.04 16.70 -6.12
CA LEU A 175 4.89 15.29 -5.72
C LEU A 175 4.95 14.35 -6.92
N VAL A 176 4.45 14.80 -8.08
CA VAL A 176 4.63 14.08 -9.35
C VAL A 176 6.12 13.89 -9.65
N SER A 177 6.97 14.89 -9.38
CA SER A 177 8.43 14.78 -9.54
C SER A 177 9.03 13.75 -8.58
N LEU A 178 8.53 13.64 -7.34
CA LEU A 178 8.95 12.58 -6.40
C LEU A 178 8.57 11.19 -6.93
N VAL A 179 7.35 11.01 -7.44
CA VAL A 179 6.94 9.71 -8.00
C VAL A 179 7.73 9.37 -9.26
N THR A 180 7.97 10.33 -10.15
CA THR A 180 8.82 10.15 -11.34
C THR A 180 10.24 9.75 -10.94
N PHE A 181 10.80 10.39 -9.91
CA PHE A 181 12.08 9.99 -9.35
C PHE A 181 12.07 8.54 -8.84
N LEU A 182 11.08 8.14 -8.04
CA LEU A 182 10.99 6.78 -7.49
C LEU A 182 10.74 5.72 -8.56
N ARG A 183 9.99 6.06 -9.62
CA ARG A 183 9.88 5.24 -10.84
C ARG A 183 11.26 5.03 -11.47
N ASN A 184 12.05 6.10 -11.61
CA ASN A 184 13.37 6.02 -12.21
C ASN A 184 14.37 5.24 -11.33
N VAL A 185 14.23 5.30 -10.00
CA VAL A 185 14.98 4.42 -9.07
C VAL A 185 14.67 2.95 -9.38
N TYR A 186 13.39 2.59 -9.56
CA TYR A 186 13.01 1.22 -9.92
C TYR A 186 13.58 0.81 -11.29
N VAL A 187 13.41 1.64 -12.32
CA VAL A 187 13.80 1.31 -13.71
C VAL A 187 15.33 1.19 -13.85
N HIS A 188 16.09 2.12 -13.27
CA HIS A 188 17.52 2.25 -13.56
C HIS A 188 18.44 1.68 -12.48
N ARG A 189 17.95 1.52 -11.24
CA ARG A 189 18.79 1.07 -10.12
C ARG A 189 18.34 -0.28 -9.56
N ALA A 190 17.04 -0.50 -9.44
CA ALA A 190 16.54 -1.70 -8.77
C ALA A 190 16.72 -3.00 -9.59
N ASN A 191 16.76 -2.90 -10.93
CA ASN A 191 17.00 -4.05 -11.82
C ASN A 191 18.38 -4.73 -11.65
N SER A 192 19.27 -4.16 -10.84
CA SER A 192 20.53 -4.79 -10.42
C SER A 192 20.40 -5.75 -9.21
N GLY A 193 19.16 -6.09 -8.80
CA GLY A 193 18.91 -6.97 -7.65
C GLY A 193 18.90 -6.25 -6.30
N LYS A 194 19.00 -4.92 -6.26
CA LYS A 194 19.08 -4.10 -5.04
C LYS A 194 17.72 -3.74 -4.43
N TYR A 195 16.68 -4.54 -4.65
CA TYR A 195 15.30 -4.16 -4.30
C TYR A 195 15.12 -3.87 -2.80
N GLU A 196 15.64 -4.72 -1.92
CA GLU A 196 15.48 -4.61 -0.48
C GLU A 196 16.19 -3.37 0.08
N VAL A 197 17.41 -3.09 -0.40
CA VAL A 197 18.22 -1.95 0.05
C VAL A 197 17.57 -0.64 -0.38
N LEU A 198 17.18 -0.53 -1.64
CA LEU A 198 16.53 0.66 -2.19
C LEU A 198 15.17 0.91 -1.53
N ASP A 199 14.35 -0.12 -1.36
CA ASP A 199 13.06 0.00 -0.70
C ASP A 199 13.20 0.43 0.77
N LYS A 200 14.15 -0.15 1.52
CA LYS A 200 14.45 0.29 2.90
C LYS A 200 14.86 1.76 2.94
N GLU A 201 15.66 2.20 1.98
CA GLU A 201 16.09 3.58 1.89
C GLU A 201 14.95 4.55 1.53
N VAL A 202 14.14 4.19 0.53
CA VAL A 202 12.96 4.97 0.15
C VAL A 202 12.03 5.13 1.35
N ASN A 203 11.76 4.06 2.09
CA ASN A 203 10.92 4.13 3.30
C ASN A 203 11.56 4.94 4.44
N ARG A 204 12.90 4.97 4.53
CA ARG A 204 13.61 5.82 5.49
C ARG A 204 13.50 7.30 5.15
N LEU A 205 13.63 7.66 3.88
CA LEU A 205 13.60 9.06 3.42
C LEU A 205 12.19 9.61 3.30
N TYR A 206 11.24 8.77 2.89
CA TYR A 206 9.85 9.14 2.59
C TYR A 206 8.86 8.24 3.35
N PRO A 207 8.91 8.23 4.70
CA PRO A 207 8.14 7.29 5.51
C PRO A 207 6.63 7.49 5.36
N GLY A 208 5.91 6.42 5.00
CA GLY A 208 4.47 6.42 4.78
C GLY A 208 4.02 7.01 3.43
N PHE A 209 4.95 7.38 2.54
CA PHE A 209 4.59 7.99 1.25
C PHE A 209 3.76 7.04 0.38
N LEU A 210 4.19 5.77 0.30
CA LEU A 210 3.48 4.76 -0.47
C LEU A 210 2.13 4.37 0.14
N SER A 211 1.98 4.46 1.48
CA SER A 211 0.69 4.29 2.15
C SER A 211 -0.30 5.34 1.72
N ASN A 212 0.10 6.61 1.82
CA ASN A 212 -0.76 7.73 1.46
C ASN A 212 -1.13 7.68 -0.03
N LEU A 213 -0.18 7.30 -0.91
CA LEU A 213 -0.48 7.09 -2.33
C LEU A 213 -1.51 5.98 -2.53
N HIS A 214 -1.37 4.86 -1.82
CA HIS A 214 -2.30 3.73 -1.92
C HIS A 214 -3.73 4.10 -1.51
N GLU A 215 -3.91 5.06 -0.59
CA GLU A 215 -5.24 5.55 -0.21
C GLU A 215 -5.91 6.38 -1.32
N LEU A 216 -5.14 7.21 -2.03
CA LEU A 216 -5.66 8.07 -3.09
C LEU A 216 -5.95 7.32 -4.39
N LEU A 217 -5.19 6.25 -4.65
CA LEU A 217 -5.29 5.57 -5.93
C LEU A 217 -6.60 4.77 -6.00
N PRO A 218 -7.36 4.95 -7.08
CA PRO A 218 -8.54 4.14 -7.30
C PRO A 218 -8.11 2.68 -7.56
N SER A 219 -9.04 1.75 -7.46
CA SER A 219 -8.84 0.32 -7.64
C SER A 219 -8.17 -0.01 -9.00
N LYS A 220 -7.65 -1.23 -9.13
CA LYS A 220 -6.93 -1.68 -10.33
C LYS A 220 -7.80 -1.64 -11.60
N GLU A 221 -9.13 -1.71 -11.48
CA GLU A 221 -10.04 -1.50 -12.61
C GLU A 221 -10.05 -0.03 -13.05
N GLU A 222 -10.08 0.91 -12.10
CA GLU A 222 -10.12 2.34 -12.37
C GLU A 222 -8.77 2.91 -12.89
N LEU A 223 -7.64 2.27 -12.57
CA LEU A 223 -6.32 2.64 -13.11
C LEU A 223 -6.07 2.15 -14.55
N ASN A 224 -6.93 1.28 -15.11
CA ASN A 224 -6.79 0.74 -16.47
C ASN A 224 -7.94 1.14 -17.40
N GLN A 225 -8.93 1.92 -16.93
CA GLN A 225 -10.00 2.41 -17.79
C GLN A 225 -9.54 3.68 -18.53
N PRO A 226 -9.61 3.72 -19.87
CA PRO A 226 -9.48 4.97 -20.59
C PRO A 226 -10.66 5.86 -20.18
N THR A 227 -10.36 7.08 -19.75
CA THR A 227 -11.37 8.08 -19.39
C THR A 227 -12.27 8.31 -20.61
N VAL A 228 -13.50 7.78 -20.58
CA VAL A 228 -14.53 8.17 -21.54
C VAL A 228 -14.88 9.61 -21.19
N GLN A 229 -14.50 10.54 -22.06
CA GLN A 229 -14.92 11.93 -21.97
C GLN A 229 -16.44 11.97 -22.15
N MET A 230 -17.17 12.49 -21.16
CA MET A 230 -18.53 13.03 -21.35
C MET A 230 -18.42 14.49 -21.78
#